data_AF-A0A705VWM4-F1
#
_entry.id   AF-A0A705VWM4-F1
#
_cell.length_a   1.000
_cell.length_b   1.000
_cell.length_c   1.000
_cell.angle_alpha   90.00
_cell.angle_beta   90.00
_cell.angle_gamma   90.00
#
_symmetry.space_group_name_H-M   'P 1'
#
loop_
_entity.id
_entity.type
_entity.pdbx_description
1 polymer ?
#
loop_
_entity_poly.entity_id
_entity_poly.type
_entity_poly.pdbx_seq_one_letter_code
_entity_poly.pdbx_strand_id
1 'polypeptide(L)'
;SRLTEELTSREQKLAISSRSVANIIRKTIQREQNRIRMLNQGLQSVSFGQVNSVRLNVNVRETHATLLDVLSEQQEQHQDLFNSNRLTFSEALAKLYQRLNPQIDMGQRTPQTIGEELLDYRNYLEMEVEVNRGSDGWLRAESGALSTGEAIGTGMSILVMVVQSWEDEARRLRGKDISPCRLLFLDEAARLDARSIATLFELCERLQMQLIIAAPENISPEKGTTYKLVRKVFQNTEHVHVVGLRGFAPQLPETLPGTQTEDTPSEAS
;
A
#
# COMPACT_ATOMS: atom_id res chain seq x y z
N SER A 1 39.92 35.62 -18.23
CA SER A 1 40.09 34.20 -18.59
C SER A 1 39.81 33.28 -17.39
N ARG A 2 40.52 33.43 -16.26
CA ARG A 2 40.35 32.54 -15.09
C ARG A 2 38.98 32.65 -14.38
N LEU A 3 38.46 33.87 -14.23
CA LEU A 3 37.12 34.13 -13.66
C LEU A 3 35.98 33.63 -14.54
N THR A 4 36.13 33.75 -15.86
CA THR A 4 35.14 33.22 -16.82
C THR A 4 35.15 31.69 -16.81
N GLU A 5 36.31 31.04 -16.77
CA GLU A 5 36.41 29.58 -16.65
C GLU A 5 35.85 29.04 -15.32
N GLU A 6 36.08 29.74 -14.20
CA GLU A 6 35.47 29.38 -12.90
C GLU A 6 33.95 29.57 -12.89
N LEU A 7 33.44 30.61 -13.54
CA LEU A 7 32.00 30.82 -13.72
C LEU A 7 31.40 29.70 -14.56
N THR A 8 31.98 29.38 -15.72
CA THR A 8 31.50 28.30 -16.60
C THR A 8 31.57 26.92 -15.92
N SER A 9 32.60 26.67 -15.10
CA SER A 9 32.71 25.43 -14.31
C SER A 9 31.66 25.34 -13.20
N ARG A 10 31.33 26.45 -12.53
CA ARG A 10 30.26 26.52 -11.52
C ARG A 10 28.87 26.43 -12.17
N GLU A 11 28.67 27.08 -13.31
CA GLU A 11 27.48 27.00 -14.14
C GLU A 11 27.21 25.55 -14.56
N GLN A 12 28.22 24.83 -15.05
CA GLN A 12 28.07 23.40 -15.36
C GLN A 12 27.72 22.57 -14.12
N LYS A 13 28.36 22.81 -12.96
CA LYS A 13 28.05 22.05 -11.73
C LYS A 13 26.62 22.29 -11.22
N LEU A 14 26.11 23.52 -11.27
CA LEU A 14 24.75 23.88 -10.84
C LEU A 14 23.70 23.43 -11.87
N ALA A 15 24.00 23.56 -13.17
CA ALA A 15 23.19 23.02 -14.26
C ALA A 15 23.02 21.50 -14.14
N ILE A 16 24.14 20.80 -13.88
CA ILE A 16 24.12 19.36 -13.60
C ILE A 16 23.31 19.07 -12.33
N SER A 17 23.38 19.92 -11.30
CA SER A 17 22.67 19.72 -10.03
C SER A 17 21.14 19.73 -10.19
N SER A 18 20.54 20.76 -10.80
CA SER A 18 19.07 20.86 -10.89
C SER A 18 18.46 19.76 -11.76
N ARG A 19 19.04 19.52 -12.94
CA ARG A 19 18.60 18.44 -13.83
C ARG A 19 18.78 17.08 -13.19
N SER A 20 19.86 16.87 -12.43
CA SER A 20 20.06 15.62 -11.68
C SER A 20 19.03 15.44 -10.59
N VAL A 21 18.69 16.49 -9.82
CA VAL A 21 17.66 16.44 -8.78
C VAL A 21 16.31 16.07 -9.40
N ALA A 22 15.88 16.75 -10.47
CA ALA A 22 14.63 16.43 -11.15
C ALA A 22 14.60 14.97 -11.66
N ASN A 23 15.71 14.50 -12.24
CA ASN A 23 15.85 13.13 -12.69
C ASN A 23 15.81 12.10 -11.54
N ILE A 24 16.41 12.39 -10.39
CA ILE A 24 16.37 11.53 -9.20
C ILE A 24 14.93 11.43 -8.67
N ILE A 25 14.23 12.56 -8.58
CA ILE A 25 12.83 12.62 -8.12
C ILE A 25 11.94 11.83 -9.09
N ARG A 26 12.01 12.09 -10.41
CA ARG A 26 11.24 11.34 -11.43
C ARG A 26 11.49 9.84 -11.37
N LYS A 27 12.77 9.41 -11.29
CA LYS A 27 13.12 7.98 -11.17
C LYS A 27 12.58 7.37 -9.88
N THR A 28 12.52 8.13 -8.80
CA THR A 28 11.99 7.66 -7.51
C THR A 28 10.46 7.57 -7.56
N ILE A 29 9.77 8.58 -8.10
CA ILE A 29 8.32 8.54 -8.36
C ILE A 29 7.95 7.30 -9.19
N GLN A 30 8.65 7.07 -10.31
CA GLN A 30 8.39 5.93 -11.18
C GLN A 30 8.61 4.60 -10.44
N ARG A 31 9.65 4.51 -9.61
CA ARG A 31 9.93 3.32 -8.79
C ARG A 31 8.77 3.06 -7.81
N GLU A 32 8.29 4.09 -7.12
CA GLU A 32 7.19 3.95 -6.17
C GLU A 32 5.86 3.64 -6.84
N GLN A 33 5.54 4.26 -7.99
CA GLN A 33 4.37 3.89 -8.79
C GLN A 33 4.42 2.42 -9.23
N ASN A 34 5.59 1.93 -9.65
CA ASN A 34 5.76 0.52 -10.00
C ASN A 34 5.59 -0.40 -8.78
N ARG A 35 6.11 0.00 -7.61
CA ARG A 35 5.92 -0.72 -6.35
C ARG A 35 4.45 -0.83 -5.98
N ILE A 36 3.70 0.27 -6.07
CA ILE A 36 2.27 0.30 -5.79
C ILE A 36 1.47 -0.51 -6.83
N ARG A 37 1.90 -0.52 -8.10
CA ARG A 37 1.33 -1.40 -9.12
C ARG A 37 1.44 -2.89 -8.75
N MET A 38 2.57 -3.31 -8.17
CA MET A 38 2.74 -4.68 -7.66
C MET A 38 1.81 -4.97 -6.48
N LEU A 39 1.65 -4.04 -5.54
CA LEU A 39 0.70 -4.18 -4.42
C LEU A 39 -0.75 -4.31 -4.94
N ASN A 40 -1.13 -3.51 -5.93
CA ASN A 40 -2.46 -3.55 -6.55
C ASN A 40 -2.76 -4.92 -7.19
N GLN A 41 -1.77 -5.59 -7.80
CA GLN A 41 -1.97 -6.94 -8.35
C GLN A 41 -2.38 -7.95 -7.27
N GLY A 42 -1.82 -7.81 -6.06
CA GLY A 42 -2.18 -8.64 -4.91
C GLY A 42 -3.61 -8.48 -4.42
N LEU A 43 -4.35 -7.45 -4.86
CA LEU A 43 -5.73 -7.19 -4.46
C LEU A 43 -6.73 -7.25 -5.63
N GLN A 44 -6.30 -7.70 -6.81
CA GLN A 44 -7.17 -7.73 -7.98
C GLN A 44 -8.37 -8.67 -7.84
N SER A 45 -8.26 -9.71 -7.02
CA SER A 45 -9.22 -10.80 -6.89
C SER A 45 -9.99 -10.79 -5.56
N VAL A 46 -10.29 -9.61 -5.01
CA VAL A 46 -11.06 -9.52 -3.75
C VAL A 46 -12.55 -9.45 -4.02
N SER A 47 -13.38 -10.02 -3.14
CA SER A 47 -14.84 -9.94 -3.24
C SER A 47 -15.42 -9.52 -1.90
N PHE A 48 -15.96 -8.30 -1.85
CA PHE A 48 -16.69 -7.74 -0.71
C PHE A 48 -18.01 -7.15 -1.20
N GLY A 49 -19.15 -7.78 -0.94
CA GLY A 49 -20.42 -7.34 -1.53
C GLY A 49 -20.35 -7.25 -3.05
N GLN A 50 -20.53 -6.04 -3.62
CA GLN A 50 -20.40 -5.78 -5.06
C GLN A 50 -18.98 -5.37 -5.47
N VAL A 51 -18.08 -5.10 -4.52
CA VAL A 51 -16.69 -4.74 -4.79
C VAL A 51 -15.90 -5.99 -5.19
N ASN A 52 -15.44 -5.99 -6.44
CA ASN A 52 -14.66 -7.09 -7.05
C ASN A 52 -13.15 -6.81 -7.08
N SER A 53 -12.73 -5.58 -6.78
CA SER A 53 -11.32 -5.19 -6.81
C SER A 53 -11.10 -3.91 -6.03
N VAL A 54 -9.93 -3.78 -5.41
CA VAL A 54 -9.49 -2.57 -4.69
C VAL A 54 -8.10 -2.20 -5.20
N ARG A 55 -7.86 -0.91 -5.46
CA ARG A 55 -6.54 -0.41 -5.83
C ARG A 55 -6.23 0.93 -5.17
N LEU A 56 -4.94 1.18 -5.00
CA LEU A 56 -4.42 2.51 -4.74
C LEU A 56 -4.00 3.14 -6.08
N ASN A 57 -4.75 4.15 -6.51
CA ASN A 57 -4.40 4.94 -7.68
C ASN A 57 -3.41 6.04 -7.25
N VAL A 58 -2.37 6.27 -8.06
CA VAL A 58 -1.28 7.20 -7.71
C VAL A 58 -0.99 8.11 -8.88
N ASN A 59 -1.40 9.36 -8.72
CA ASN A 59 -1.20 10.44 -9.67
C ASN A 59 -0.04 11.33 -9.22
N VAL A 60 0.54 12.04 -10.18
CA VAL A 60 1.52 13.09 -9.89
C VAL A 60 0.79 14.42 -9.94
N ARG A 61 0.94 15.25 -8.91
CA ARG A 61 0.33 16.58 -8.85
C ARG A 61 0.82 17.42 -10.02
N GLU A 62 -0.10 18.01 -10.77
CA GLU A 62 0.20 18.78 -11.99
C GLU A 62 1.20 19.91 -11.72
N THR A 63 1.01 20.66 -10.63
CA THR A 63 1.89 21.78 -10.25
C THR A 63 3.34 21.34 -10.01
N HIS A 64 3.52 20.12 -9.52
CA HIS A 64 4.82 19.53 -9.23
C HIS A 64 5.43 18.85 -10.46
N ALA A 65 4.61 18.27 -11.33
CA ALA A 65 5.03 17.75 -12.63
C ALA A 65 5.64 18.86 -13.49
N THR A 66 4.93 19.99 -13.61
CA THR A 66 5.42 21.19 -14.32
C THR A 66 6.76 21.68 -13.78
N LEU A 67 6.96 21.66 -12.45
CA LEU A 67 8.25 22.00 -11.84
C LEU A 67 9.37 21.06 -12.33
N LEU A 68 9.14 19.74 -12.35
CA LEU A 68 10.15 18.77 -12.81
C LEU A 68 10.45 18.92 -14.31
N ASP A 69 9.43 19.26 -15.11
CA ASP A 69 9.58 19.52 -16.54
C ASP A 69 10.46 20.75 -16.79
N VAL A 70 10.16 21.86 -16.11
CA VAL A 70 10.96 23.09 -16.20
C VAL A 70 12.40 22.88 -15.72
N LEU A 71 12.60 22.15 -14.61
CA LEU A 71 13.94 21.81 -14.11
C LEU A 71 14.73 20.90 -15.07
N SER A 72 14.05 20.17 -15.96
CA SER A 72 14.67 19.22 -16.88
C SER A 72 14.94 19.79 -18.26
N GLU A 73 14.05 20.66 -18.76
CA GLU A 73 14.02 21.11 -20.16
C GLU A 73 14.27 22.61 -20.32
N GLN A 74 13.86 23.43 -19.34
CA GLN A 74 13.85 24.90 -19.44
C GLN A 74 14.75 25.56 -18.40
N GLN A 75 15.72 24.81 -17.87
CA GLN A 75 16.63 25.32 -16.84
C GLN A 75 17.36 26.60 -17.28
N GLU A 76 17.70 26.72 -18.56
CA GLU A 76 18.38 27.91 -19.11
C GLU A 76 17.59 29.20 -18.89
N GLN A 77 16.25 29.13 -18.89
CA GLN A 77 15.36 30.29 -18.72
C GLN A 77 15.26 30.77 -17.27
N HIS A 78 15.66 29.92 -16.31
CA HIS A 78 15.56 30.19 -14.87
C HIS A 78 16.93 30.18 -14.18
N GLN A 79 18.02 30.35 -14.94
CA GLN A 79 19.37 30.42 -14.40
C GLN A 79 19.56 31.55 -13.39
N ASP A 80 18.77 32.62 -13.49
CA ASP A 80 18.78 33.75 -12.56
C ASP A 80 18.58 33.30 -11.10
N LEU A 81 17.77 32.27 -10.87
CA LEU A 81 17.48 31.75 -9.54
C LEU A 81 18.62 30.85 -9.02
N PHE A 82 19.18 29.99 -9.88
CA PHE A 82 20.15 28.97 -9.47
C PHE A 82 21.61 29.44 -9.50
N ASN A 83 21.93 30.50 -10.25
CA ASN A 83 23.28 31.08 -10.30
C ASN A 83 23.47 32.22 -9.26
N SER A 84 22.45 32.53 -8.48
CA SER A 84 22.52 33.57 -7.44
C SER A 84 23.27 33.08 -6.21
N ASN A 85 24.37 33.75 -5.84
CA ASN A 85 25.08 33.51 -4.57
C ASN A 85 24.27 33.90 -3.32
N ARG A 86 23.10 34.51 -3.48
CA ARG A 86 22.25 34.96 -2.36
C ARG A 86 21.19 33.94 -1.97
N LEU A 87 20.97 32.92 -2.80
CA LEU A 87 19.92 31.93 -2.58
C LEU A 87 20.54 30.56 -2.40
N THR A 88 20.02 29.79 -1.45
CA THR A 88 20.28 28.36 -1.40
C THR A 88 19.57 27.66 -2.56
N PHE A 89 19.96 26.42 -2.85
CA PHE A 89 19.28 25.60 -3.85
C PHE A 89 17.79 25.40 -3.52
N SER A 90 17.47 25.14 -2.24
CA SER A 90 16.09 24.99 -1.76
C SER A 90 15.29 26.28 -1.96
N GLU A 91 15.86 27.45 -1.62
CA GLU A 91 15.19 28.73 -1.83
C GLU A 91 14.96 29.04 -3.32
N ALA A 92 15.91 28.67 -4.18
CA ALA A 92 15.78 28.79 -5.62
C ALA A 92 14.64 27.91 -6.16
N LEU A 93 14.52 26.66 -5.68
CA LEU A 93 13.41 25.76 -5.99
C LEU A 93 12.06 26.34 -5.56
N ALA A 94 11.96 26.86 -4.33
CA ALA A 94 10.73 27.45 -3.83
C ALA A 94 10.30 28.68 -4.64
N LYS A 95 11.25 29.55 -5.00
CA LYS A 95 10.98 30.70 -5.86
C LYS A 95 10.57 30.29 -7.28
N LEU A 96 11.18 29.25 -7.84
CA LEU A 96 10.76 28.70 -9.12
C LEU A 96 9.34 28.16 -9.04
N TYR A 97 9.03 27.37 -8.00
CA TYR A 97 7.71 26.80 -7.78
C TYR A 97 6.63 27.89 -7.63
N GLN A 98 6.93 28.97 -6.90
CA GLN A 98 6.06 30.14 -6.78
C GLN A 98 5.89 30.87 -8.12
N ARG A 99 6.96 31.01 -8.91
CA ARG A 99 6.92 31.64 -10.24
C ARG A 99 6.04 30.85 -11.21
N LEU A 100 6.09 29.53 -11.16
CA LEU A 100 5.28 28.64 -12.00
C LEU A 100 3.82 28.53 -11.53
N ASN A 101 3.56 28.76 -10.25
CA ASN A 101 2.23 28.64 -9.67
C ASN A 101 1.85 29.90 -8.86
N PRO A 102 1.66 31.07 -9.50
CA PRO A 102 1.34 32.32 -8.80
C PRO A 102 0.06 32.27 -7.98
N GLN A 103 -0.87 31.40 -8.35
CA GLN A 103 -2.15 31.17 -7.69
C GLN A 103 -2.04 30.44 -6.35
N ILE A 104 -0.91 29.77 -6.08
CA ILE A 104 -0.73 29.02 -4.83
C ILE A 104 -0.24 29.96 -3.74
N ASP A 105 -1.06 30.15 -2.71
CA ASP A 105 -0.63 30.85 -1.50
C ASP A 105 0.38 29.98 -0.73
N MET A 106 1.59 30.50 -0.58
CA MET A 106 2.67 29.83 0.16
C MET A 106 2.50 29.98 1.68
N GLY A 107 1.57 30.84 2.12
CA GLY A 107 1.32 31.12 3.53
C GLY A 107 2.53 31.75 4.22
N GLN A 108 2.68 31.49 5.53
CA GLN A 108 3.81 31.98 6.33
C GLN A 108 5.07 31.09 6.23
N ARG A 109 5.09 30.12 5.31
CA ARG A 109 6.21 29.19 5.18
C ARG A 109 7.43 29.89 4.58
N THR A 110 8.61 29.59 5.11
CA THR A 110 9.85 30.15 4.57
C THR A 110 10.19 29.50 3.22
N PRO A 111 10.85 30.22 2.29
CA PRO A 111 11.31 29.63 1.02
C PRO A 111 12.23 28.41 1.22
N GLN A 112 13.03 28.39 2.29
CA GLN A 112 13.87 27.24 2.61
C GLN A 112 13.02 26.00 2.91
N THR A 113 12.00 26.12 3.77
CA THR A 113 11.08 25.01 4.12
C THR A 113 10.35 24.47 2.90
N ILE A 114 9.82 25.35 2.06
CA ILE A 114 9.12 24.95 0.82
C ILE A 114 10.09 24.22 -0.11
N GLY A 115 11.33 24.71 -0.24
CA GLY A 115 12.34 24.05 -1.05
C GLY A 115 12.68 22.65 -0.56
N GLU A 116 12.75 22.45 0.75
CA GLU A 116 12.96 21.12 1.35
C GLU A 116 11.77 20.18 1.12
N GLU A 117 10.53 20.69 1.21
CA GLU A 117 9.33 19.93 0.85
C GLU A 117 9.36 19.50 -0.63
N LEU A 118 9.84 20.36 -1.53
CA LEU A 118 10.00 20.05 -2.97
C LEU A 118 11.13 19.06 -3.26
N LEU A 119 12.04 18.81 -2.32
CA LEU A 119 13.04 17.74 -2.46
C LEU A 119 12.49 16.37 -2.06
N ASP A 120 11.39 16.34 -1.32
CA ASP A 120 10.72 15.12 -0.93
C ASP A 120 9.71 14.68 -1.99
N TYR A 121 10.03 13.60 -2.70
CA TYR A 121 9.19 13.07 -3.77
C TYR A 121 7.76 12.72 -3.30
N ARG A 122 7.53 12.47 -2.00
CA ARG A 122 6.21 12.13 -1.47
C ARG A 122 5.20 13.26 -1.68
N ASN A 123 5.67 14.51 -1.65
CA ASN A 123 4.82 15.69 -1.89
C ASN A 123 4.34 15.82 -3.35
N TYR A 124 4.94 15.06 -4.27
CA TYR A 124 4.56 15.01 -5.68
C TYR A 124 3.41 14.04 -5.92
N LEU A 125 3.17 13.10 -5.01
CA LEU A 125 2.21 12.02 -5.20
C LEU A 125 0.86 12.41 -4.61
N GLU A 126 -0.19 12.13 -5.37
CA GLU A 126 -1.57 12.15 -4.91
C GLU A 126 -2.11 10.72 -5.00
N MET A 127 -2.58 10.21 -3.87
CA MET A 127 -3.03 8.83 -3.75
C MET A 127 -4.52 8.79 -3.45
N GLU A 128 -5.24 7.97 -4.19
CA GLU A 128 -6.68 7.76 -4.00
C GLU A 128 -6.98 6.27 -3.96
N VAL A 129 -7.86 5.88 -3.05
CA VAL A 129 -8.37 4.51 -3.00
C VAL A 129 -9.54 4.41 -3.97
N GLU A 130 -9.49 3.41 -4.84
CA GLU A 130 -10.55 3.12 -5.80
C GLU A 130 -11.03 1.68 -5.67
N VAL A 131 -12.33 1.49 -5.89
CA VAL A 131 -13.01 0.20 -5.88
C VAL A 131 -13.62 -0.06 -7.25
N ASN A 132 -13.69 -1.34 -7.63
CA ASN A 132 -14.35 -1.77 -8.85
C ASN A 132 -15.63 -2.55 -8.54
N ARG A 133 -16.79 -2.09 -9.04
CA ARG A 133 -18.10 -2.74 -8.86
C ARG A 133 -18.63 -3.48 -10.09
N GLY A 134 -17.75 -3.86 -11.01
CA GLY A 134 -18.14 -4.50 -12.26
C GLY A 134 -18.72 -3.48 -13.25
N SER A 135 -20.03 -3.20 -13.17
CA SER A 135 -20.74 -2.37 -14.16
C SER A 135 -20.25 -0.93 -14.20
N ASP A 136 -19.92 -0.36 -13.04
CA ASP A 136 -19.61 1.06 -12.91
C ASP A 136 -18.12 1.37 -13.13
N GLY A 137 -17.31 0.33 -13.37
CA GLY A 137 -15.87 0.45 -13.49
C GLY A 137 -15.20 0.83 -12.17
N TRP A 138 -14.11 1.61 -12.27
CA TRP A 138 -13.33 2.08 -11.13
C TRP A 138 -13.93 3.38 -10.60
N LEU A 139 -14.31 3.39 -9.32
CA LEU A 139 -14.85 4.53 -8.62
C LEU A 139 -14.01 4.83 -7.38
N ARG A 140 -13.93 6.11 -7.01
CA ARG A 140 -13.31 6.51 -5.74
C ARG A 140 -14.05 5.86 -4.56
N ALA A 141 -13.28 5.35 -3.59
CA ALA A 141 -13.82 4.74 -2.40
C ALA A 141 -14.34 5.82 -1.43
N GLU A 142 -15.58 6.25 -1.64
CA GLU A 142 -16.26 7.19 -0.76
C GLU A 142 -17.14 6.44 0.25
N SER A 143 -17.04 6.80 1.53
CA SER A 143 -17.77 6.13 2.61
C SER A 143 -19.31 6.22 2.44
N GLY A 144 -19.82 7.22 1.73
CA GLY A 144 -21.25 7.35 1.44
C GLY A 144 -21.76 6.45 0.32
N ALA A 145 -20.88 5.92 -0.52
CA ALA A 145 -21.25 5.08 -1.65
C ALA A 145 -21.18 3.58 -1.34
N LEU A 146 -20.42 3.19 -0.30
CA LEU A 146 -20.14 1.80 0.08
C LEU A 146 -21.11 1.32 1.17
N SER A 147 -21.59 0.08 1.05
CA SER A 147 -22.24 -0.60 2.17
C SER A 147 -21.25 -0.86 3.32
N THR A 148 -21.76 -1.16 4.51
CA THR A 148 -20.92 -1.41 5.69
C THR A 148 -19.90 -2.54 5.45
N GLY A 149 -20.31 -3.66 4.86
CA GLY A 149 -19.41 -4.78 4.56
C GLY A 149 -18.36 -4.43 3.51
N GLU A 150 -18.73 -3.67 2.47
CA GLU A 150 -17.81 -3.19 1.43
C GLU A 150 -16.78 -2.19 1.99
N ALA A 151 -17.22 -1.27 2.85
CA ALA A 151 -16.34 -0.32 3.50
C ALA A 151 -15.30 -1.04 4.39
N ILE A 152 -15.73 -2.05 5.15
CA ILE A 152 -14.83 -2.85 5.97
C ILE A 152 -13.84 -3.64 5.10
N GLY A 153 -14.32 -4.35 4.08
CA GLY A 153 -13.48 -5.13 3.18
C GLY A 153 -12.47 -4.28 2.39
N THR A 154 -12.90 -3.11 1.92
CA THR A 154 -12.04 -2.13 1.26
C THR A 154 -10.98 -1.59 2.22
N GLY A 155 -11.37 -1.21 3.44
CA GLY A 155 -10.45 -0.76 4.48
C GLY A 155 -9.42 -1.82 4.83
N MET A 156 -9.86 -3.08 5.00
CA MET A 156 -8.97 -4.20 5.29
C MET A 156 -7.96 -4.43 4.16
N SER A 157 -8.43 -4.37 2.91
CA SER A 157 -7.60 -4.50 1.71
C SER A 157 -6.49 -3.43 1.66
N ILE A 158 -6.81 -2.18 1.97
CA ILE A 158 -5.81 -1.10 2.04
C ILE A 158 -4.86 -1.29 3.23
N LEU A 159 -5.37 -1.74 4.38
CA LEU A 159 -4.55 -1.99 5.56
C LEU A 159 -3.48 -3.06 5.27
N VAL A 160 -3.85 -4.10 4.51
CA VAL A 160 -2.90 -5.11 4.03
C VAL A 160 -1.78 -4.48 3.21
N MET A 161 -2.10 -3.59 2.27
CA MET A 161 -1.09 -2.90 1.46
C MET A 161 -0.14 -2.07 2.32
N VAL A 162 -0.67 -1.39 3.34
CA VAL A 162 0.13 -0.60 4.28
C VAL A 162 1.10 -1.50 5.05
N VAL A 163 0.60 -2.61 5.60
CA VAL A 163 1.42 -3.58 6.35
C VAL A 163 2.54 -4.16 5.47
N GLN A 164 2.23 -4.56 4.24
CA GLN A 164 3.23 -5.05 3.28
C GLN A 164 4.26 -3.96 2.93
N SER A 165 3.81 -2.72 2.71
CA SER A 165 4.71 -1.61 2.43
C SER A 165 5.68 -1.36 3.57
N TRP A 166 5.22 -1.37 4.82
CA TRP A 166 6.07 -1.20 6.00
C TRP A 166 7.06 -2.36 6.17
N GLU A 167 6.62 -3.59 5.95
CA GLU A 167 7.48 -4.77 6.03
C GLU A 167 8.65 -4.70 5.03
N ASP A 168 8.35 -4.28 3.80
CA ASP A 168 9.32 -4.14 2.71
C ASP A 168 10.27 -2.97 2.93
N GLU A 169 9.78 -1.83 3.41
CA GLU A 169 10.60 -0.66 3.73
C GLU A 169 11.59 -0.98 4.86
N ALA A 170 11.13 -1.66 5.91
CA ALA A 170 11.96 -2.09 7.02
C ALA A 170 12.93 -3.24 6.68
N ARG A 171 12.82 -3.86 5.49
CA ARG A 171 13.63 -5.02 5.09
C ARG A 171 15.13 -4.71 5.09
N ARG A 172 15.53 -3.47 4.77
CA ARG A 172 16.95 -3.06 4.77
C ARG A 172 17.54 -2.89 6.16
N LEU A 173 16.69 -2.62 7.16
CA LEU A 173 17.07 -2.43 8.56
C LEU A 173 16.99 -3.73 9.38
N ARG A 174 16.49 -4.81 8.77
CA ARG A 174 16.21 -6.09 9.41
C ARG A 174 17.19 -7.17 8.93
N GLY A 175 17.47 -8.16 9.79
CA GLY A 175 18.21 -9.37 9.41
C GLY A 175 17.53 -10.11 8.26
N LYS A 176 18.30 -10.69 7.33
CA LYS A 176 17.76 -11.36 6.13
C LYS A 176 16.97 -12.64 6.46
N ASP A 177 17.17 -13.15 7.65
CA ASP A 177 16.61 -14.36 8.26
C ASP A 177 15.36 -14.09 9.11
N ILE A 178 14.93 -12.82 9.22
CA ILE A 178 13.79 -12.43 10.06
C ILE A 178 12.60 -12.01 9.20
N SER A 179 11.49 -12.74 9.34
CA SER A 179 10.17 -12.34 8.85
C SER A 179 9.31 -11.85 10.02
N PRO A 180 8.81 -10.60 10.00
CA PRO A 180 7.94 -10.11 11.06
C PRO A 180 6.57 -10.81 11.02
N CYS A 181 5.92 -10.90 12.17
CA CYS A 181 4.54 -11.34 12.25
C CYS A 181 3.61 -10.26 11.69
N ARG A 182 2.63 -10.67 10.89
CA ARG A 182 1.55 -9.80 10.41
C ARG A 182 0.25 -10.27 11.06
N LEU A 183 -0.40 -9.37 11.80
CA LEU A 183 -1.63 -9.64 12.52
C LEU A 183 -2.64 -8.54 12.21
N LEU A 184 -3.84 -8.94 11.80
CA LEU A 184 -4.98 -8.06 11.55
C LEU A 184 -6.10 -8.36 12.54
N PHE A 185 -6.89 -7.33 12.85
CA PHE A 185 -8.05 -7.42 13.74
C PHE A 185 -9.31 -7.06 12.99
N LEU A 186 -10.40 -7.76 13.27
CA LEU A 186 -11.72 -7.39 12.79
C LEU A 186 -12.74 -7.57 13.91
N ASP A 187 -13.23 -6.45 14.42
CA ASP A 187 -14.35 -6.46 15.35
C ASP A 187 -15.69 -6.43 14.60
N GLU A 188 -16.71 -7.04 15.20
CA GLU A 188 -18.04 -7.21 14.63
C GLU A 188 -18.02 -7.85 13.23
N ALA A 189 -17.37 -9.01 13.11
CA ALA A 189 -17.27 -9.74 11.84
C ALA A 189 -18.63 -10.13 11.23
N ALA A 190 -19.71 -10.14 12.04
CA ALA A 190 -21.09 -10.36 11.57
C ALA A 190 -21.59 -9.27 10.58
N ARG A 191 -20.88 -8.14 10.45
CA ARG A 191 -21.17 -7.12 9.43
C ARG A 191 -20.74 -7.54 8.02
N LEU A 192 -19.94 -8.60 7.91
CA LEU A 192 -19.55 -9.20 6.63
C LEU A 192 -20.42 -10.42 6.35
N ASP A 193 -20.80 -10.57 5.09
CA ASP A 193 -21.42 -11.81 4.62
C ASP A 193 -20.39 -12.94 4.49
N ALA A 194 -20.87 -14.18 4.42
CA ALA A 194 -20.02 -15.37 4.37
C ALA A 194 -18.98 -15.32 3.24
N ARG A 195 -19.33 -14.75 2.08
CA ARG A 195 -18.42 -14.60 0.95
C ARG A 195 -17.30 -13.59 1.26
N SER A 196 -17.64 -12.43 1.83
CA SER A 196 -16.63 -11.44 2.26
C SER A 196 -15.67 -11.99 3.31
N ILE A 197 -16.17 -12.78 4.26
CA ILE A 197 -15.32 -13.45 5.27
C ILE A 197 -14.39 -14.46 4.61
N ALA A 198 -14.88 -15.28 3.67
CA ALA A 198 -14.06 -16.22 2.92
C ALA A 198 -12.94 -15.52 2.13
N THR A 199 -13.26 -14.40 1.46
CA THR A 199 -12.26 -13.54 0.80
C THR A 199 -11.18 -13.08 1.77
N LEU A 200 -11.53 -12.65 2.98
CA LEU A 200 -10.54 -12.24 3.99
C LEU A 200 -9.63 -13.39 4.41
N PHE A 201 -10.18 -14.59 4.59
CA PHE A 201 -9.38 -15.77 4.92
C PHE A 201 -8.43 -16.15 3.80
N GLU A 202 -8.89 -16.18 2.55
CA GLU A 202 -8.03 -16.45 1.39
C GLU A 202 -6.91 -15.41 1.27
N LEU A 203 -7.24 -14.14 1.48
CA LEU A 203 -6.27 -13.05 1.44
C LEU A 203 -5.23 -13.20 2.55
N CYS A 204 -5.64 -13.51 3.78
CA CYS A 204 -4.72 -13.75 4.90
C CYS A 204 -3.85 -14.99 4.66
N GLU A 205 -4.40 -16.07 4.10
CA GLU A 205 -3.68 -17.29 3.76
C GLU A 205 -2.61 -17.02 2.69
N ARG A 206 -2.99 -16.36 1.59
CA ARG A 206 -2.07 -15.99 0.49
C ARG A 206 -0.93 -15.08 0.96
N LEU A 207 -1.22 -14.19 1.89
CA LEU A 207 -0.26 -13.20 2.38
C LEU A 207 0.40 -13.62 3.69
N GLN A 208 0.18 -14.85 4.17
CA GLN A 208 0.72 -15.38 5.42
C GLN A 208 0.55 -14.37 6.58
N MET A 209 -0.70 -13.97 6.80
CA MET A 209 -1.11 -13.08 7.88
C MET A 209 -2.01 -13.82 8.87
N GLN A 210 -1.89 -13.45 10.13
CA GLN A 210 -2.80 -13.87 11.18
C GLN A 210 -3.98 -12.91 11.25
N LEU A 211 -5.15 -13.44 11.55
CA LEU A 211 -6.38 -12.67 11.68
C LEU A 211 -7.07 -13.04 13.00
N ILE A 212 -7.38 -12.04 13.81
CA ILE A 212 -8.24 -12.19 15.00
C ILE A 212 -9.55 -11.49 14.70
N ILE A 213 -10.62 -12.27 14.67
CA ILE A 213 -11.97 -11.77 14.44
C ILE A 213 -12.82 -11.95 15.71
N ALA A 214 -13.61 -10.93 16.04
CA ALA A 214 -14.68 -11.05 17.01
C ALA A 214 -16.01 -11.18 16.27
N ALA A 215 -16.67 -12.32 16.48
CA ALA A 215 -17.98 -12.61 15.90
C ALA A 215 -19.00 -12.79 17.04
N PRO A 216 -20.10 -12.01 17.07
CA PRO A 216 -21.16 -12.20 18.06
C PRO A 216 -21.96 -13.49 17.82
N GLU A 217 -21.98 -13.98 16.58
CA GLU A 217 -22.59 -15.25 16.20
C GLU A 217 -21.56 -16.38 16.13
N ASN A 218 -22.01 -17.63 16.13
CA ASN A 218 -21.15 -18.81 15.94
C ASN A 218 -20.68 -18.90 14.48
N ILE A 219 -19.95 -17.90 14.00
CA ILE A 219 -19.14 -18.00 12.80
C ILE A 219 -18.02 -18.97 13.19
N SER A 220 -18.25 -20.24 12.91
CA SER A 220 -17.27 -21.31 13.14
C SER A 220 -16.50 -21.43 11.83
N PRO A 221 -15.35 -20.76 11.67
CA PRO A 221 -14.57 -20.93 10.46
C PRO A 221 -14.13 -22.41 10.40
N GLU A 222 -14.33 -23.04 9.25
CA GLU A 222 -13.85 -24.41 8.99
C GLU A 222 -12.32 -24.50 9.16
N LYS A 223 -11.63 -23.37 8.97
CA LYS A 223 -10.19 -23.17 9.16
C LYS A 223 -9.92 -22.25 10.34
N GLY A 224 -9.26 -22.75 11.39
CA GLY A 224 -8.71 -21.90 12.46
C GLY A 224 -8.92 -22.42 13.88
N THR A 225 -8.78 -21.49 14.83
CA THR A 225 -9.05 -21.69 16.26
C THR A 225 -10.14 -20.74 16.69
N THR A 226 -11.19 -21.27 17.32
CA THR A 226 -12.36 -20.51 17.76
C THR A 226 -12.44 -20.56 19.28
N TYR A 227 -12.53 -19.39 19.91
CA TYR A 227 -12.81 -19.28 21.33
C TYR A 227 -14.25 -18.81 21.54
N LYS A 228 -15.02 -19.58 22.30
CA LYS A 228 -16.34 -19.21 22.77
C LYS A 228 -16.23 -18.63 24.18
N LEU A 229 -16.60 -17.37 24.33
CA LEU A 229 -16.58 -16.64 25.60
C LEU A 229 -18.01 -16.53 26.12
N VAL A 230 -18.24 -16.96 27.37
CA VAL A 230 -19.54 -16.88 28.03
C VAL A 230 -19.40 -16.18 29.37
N ARG A 231 -19.99 -15.00 29.52
CA ARG A 231 -20.04 -14.28 30.79
C ARG A 231 -20.97 -15.02 31.77
N LYS A 232 -20.47 -15.28 32.96
CA LYS A 232 -21.20 -15.82 34.11
C LYS A 232 -21.03 -14.87 35.29
N VAL A 233 -22.05 -14.80 36.15
CA VAL A 233 -21.95 -14.06 37.42
C VAL A 233 -21.88 -15.09 38.54
N PHE A 234 -20.82 -15.06 39.33
CA PHE A 234 -20.63 -15.93 40.48
C PHE A 234 -20.28 -15.07 41.69
N GLN A 235 -21.02 -15.20 42.79
CA GLN A 235 -20.84 -14.42 44.01
C GLN A 235 -20.70 -12.90 43.76
N ASN A 236 -21.61 -12.34 42.96
CA ASN A 236 -21.61 -10.92 42.58
C ASN A 236 -20.32 -10.42 41.87
N THR A 237 -19.51 -11.34 41.35
CA THR A 237 -18.31 -11.08 40.56
C THR A 237 -18.49 -11.62 39.14
N GLU A 238 -17.93 -10.92 38.16
CA GLU A 238 -17.98 -11.34 36.76
C GLU A 238 -16.89 -12.36 36.44
N HIS A 239 -17.29 -13.49 35.86
CA HIS A 239 -16.38 -14.54 35.40
C HIS A 239 -16.64 -14.83 33.93
N VAL A 240 -15.60 -14.82 33.11
CA VAL A 240 -15.71 -15.24 31.69
C VAL A 240 -15.28 -16.69 31.58
N HIS A 241 -16.20 -17.55 31.19
CA HIS A 241 -15.92 -18.94 30.86
C HIS A 241 -15.47 -19.04 29.41
N VAL A 242 -14.24 -19.49 29.16
CA VAL A 242 -13.61 -19.55 27.84
C VAL A 242 -13.48 -21.01 27.41
N VAL A 243 -13.99 -21.33 26.23
CA VAL A 243 -13.87 -22.67 25.61
C VAL A 243 -13.21 -22.52 24.24
N GLY A 244 -12.07 -23.17 24.02
CA GLY A 244 -11.34 -23.15 22.75
C GLY A 244 -11.60 -24.41 21.93
N LEU A 245 -11.77 -24.26 20.62
CA LEU A 245 -11.92 -25.33 19.65
C LEU A 245 -10.99 -25.09 18.45
N ARG A 246 -10.42 -26.14 17.85
CA ARG A 246 -9.52 -26.05 16.70
C ARG A 246 -9.75 -27.22 15.74
N GLY A 247 -9.75 -26.96 14.43
CA GLY A 247 -9.53 -27.99 13.40
C GLY A 247 -10.75 -28.81 12.95
N PHE A 248 -11.90 -28.18 12.65
CA PHE A 248 -13.10 -28.88 12.18
C PHE A 248 -13.18 -29.17 10.67
N ALA A 249 -12.07 -29.04 9.92
CA ALA A 249 -12.08 -29.41 8.51
C ALA A 249 -12.27 -30.94 8.37
N PRO A 250 -13.21 -31.43 7.55
CA PRO A 250 -13.29 -32.86 7.23
C PRO A 250 -11.98 -33.29 6.58
N GLN A 251 -11.36 -34.36 7.09
CA GLN A 251 -10.22 -34.99 6.44
C GLN A 251 -10.69 -35.47 5.05
N LEU A 252 -10.10 -34.93 3.98
CA LEU A 252 -10.21 -35.52 2.65
C LEU A 252 -9.70 -36.97 2.76
N PRO A 253 -10.39 -37.98 2.20
CA PRO A 253 -9.93 -39.35 2.26
C PRO A 253 -8.53 -39.44 1.66
N GLU A 254 -7.57 -39.93 2.43
CA GLU A 254 -6.26 -40.31 1.89
C GLU A 254 -6.50 -41.31 0.75
N THR A 255 -6.06 -40.96 -0.45
CA THR A 255 -5.95 -41.95 -1.53
C THR A 255 -4.82 -42.89 -1.12
N LEU A 256 -5.20 -44.06 -0.60
CA LEU A 256 -4.27 -45.15 -0.27
C LEU A 256 -3.40 -45.45 -1.51
N PRO A 257 -2.06 -45.35 -1.41
CA PRO A 257 -1.19 -45.73 -2.50
C PRO A 257 -1.06 -47.25 -2.52
N GLY A 258 -1.59 -47.89 -3.58
CA GLY A 258 -1.17 -49.22 -4.00
C GLY A 258 -2.13 -50.37 -3.70
N THR A 259 -3.26 -50.44 -4.41
CA THR A 259 -3.80 -51.73 -4.86
C THR A 259 -3.12 -52.07 -6.18
N GLN A 260 -1.93 -52.66 -6.12
CA GLN A 260 -1.43 -53.49 -7.21
C GLN A 260 -2.35 -54.71 -7.27
N THR A 261 -3.25 -54.75 -8.24
CA THR A 261 -3.91 -55.98 -8.65
C THR A 261 -2.84 -56.90 -9.21
N GLU A 262 -2.53 -57.96 -8.47
CA GLU A 262 -1.73 -59.09 -8.95
C GLU A 262 -2.48 -59.74 -10.13
N ASP A 263 -2.00 -59.50 -11.35
CA ASP A 263 -2.32 -60.34 -12.50
C ASP A 263 -1.61 -61.69 -12.32
N THR A 264 -2.35 -62.71 -11.86
CA THR A 264 -1.91 -64.10 -11.95
C THR A 264 -2.01 -64.59 -13.40
N PRO A 265 -0.95 -65.17 -14.00
CA PRO A 265 -1.04 -65.79 -15.32
C PRO A 265 -1.66 -67.19 -15.18
N SER A 266 -2.77 -67.42 -15.89
CA SER A 266 -3.38 -68.74 -16.03
C SER A 266 -2.75 -69.47 -17.21
N GLU A 267 -1.86 -70.43 -16.94
CA GLU A 267 -1.48 -71.47 -17.91
C GLU A 267 -2.47 -72.65 -17.87
N ALA A 268 -2.96 -72.96 -19.07
CA ALA A 268 -3.31 -74.27 -19.64
C ALA A 268 -4.35 -75.19 -18.95
N SER A 269 -5.49 -75.36 -19.62
CA SER A 269 -5.93 -76.63 -20.25
C SER A 269 -6.98 -76.36 -21.31
#